data_AF-A0A0R1HKB2-F1
#
_entry.id   AF-A0A0R1HKB2-F1
#
_cell.length_a   1.000
_cell.length_b   1.000
_cell.length_c   1.000
_cell.angle_alpha   90.00
_cell.angle_beta   90.00
_cell.angle_gamma   90.00
#
_symmetry.space_group_name_H-M   'P 1'
#
loop_
_entity.id
_entity.type
_entity.pdbx_description
1 polymer ?
#
loop_
_entity_poly.entity_id
_entity_poly.type
_entity_poly.pdbx_seq_one_letter_code
_entity_poly.pdbx_strand_id
1 'polypeptide(L)' 'MNNLWKKTTLTVILHDEISDKPVKKSYGNVIQGFSTDAVDTFAQGLATLTGLTLDHVEATNVSTMAEI' A
#
# COMPACT_ATOMS: atom_id res chain seq x y z
N MET A 1 -26.95 -8.93 -11.44
CA MET A 1 -26.38 -7.84 -10.61
C MET A 1 -24.88 -7.89 -10.81
N ASN A 2 -24.28 -6.92 -11.50
CA ASN A 2 -22.84 -6.88 -11.72
C ASN A 2 -22.18 -6.33 -10.45
N ASN A 3 -21.41 -7.16 -9.75
CA ASN A 3 -20.63 -6.72 -8.59
C ASN A 3 -19.37 -6.03 -9.09
N LEU A 4 -19.33 -4.70 -9.01
CA LEU A 4 -18.12 -3.91 -9.18
C LEU A 4 -17.20 -4.14 -7.97
N TRP A 5 -16.16 -4.96 -8.14
CA TRP A 5 -15.14 -5.14 -7.13
C TRP A 5 -14.05 -4.07 -7.31
N LYS A 6 -13.90 -3.20 -6.32
CA LYS A 6 -12.76 -2.28 -6.26
C LYS A 6 -11.57 -3.01 -5.65
N LYS A 7 -10.52 -3.23 -6.45
CA LYS A 7 -9.24 -3.77 -5.99
C LYS A 7 -8.30 -2.61 -5.69
N THR A 8 -7.98 -2.42 -4.42
CA THR A 8 -6.95 -1.45 -4.00
C THR A 8 -5.62 -2.17 -3.85
N THR A 9 -4.58 -1.64 -4.48
CA THR A 9 -3.19 -2.05 -4.23
C THR A 9 -2.50 -0.92 -3.48
N LEU A 10 -1.86 -1.25 -2.38
CA LEU A 10 -1.03 -0.32 -1.62
C LEU A 10 0.44 -0.63 -1.90
N THR A 11 1.18 0.37 -2.37
CA THR A 11 2.62 0.29 -2.56
C THR A 11 3.30 1.20 -1.55
N VAL A 12 4.18 0.61 -0.75
CA VAL A 12 5.00 1.32 0.23
C VAL A 12 6.45 1.28 -0.23
N ILE A 13 7.09 2.46 -0.29
CA ILE A 13 8.50 2.61 -0.61
C ILE A 13 9.22 2.94 0.70
N LEU A 14 10.05 1.99 1.15
CA LEU A 14 10.85 2.08 2.36
C LEU A 14 12.33 2.18 1.98
N HIS A 15 13.12 2.94 2.71
CA HIS A 15 14.56 3.05 2.47
C HIS A 15 15.32 2.53 3.69
N ASP A 16 16.37 1.77 3.43
CA ASP A 16 17.33 1.40 4.46
C ASP A 16 18.24 2.61 4.73
N GLU A 17 18.24 3.14 5.95
CA GLU A 17 19.00 4.35 6.31
C GLU A 17 20.51 4.20 6.12
N ILE A 18 21.03 2.97 6.09
CA ILE A 18 22.45 2.67 6.00
C ILE A 18 22.89 2.55 4.53
N SER A 19 22.07 1.94 3.69
CA SER A 19 22.40 1.68 2.29
C SER A 19 21.74 2.63 1.29
N ASP A 20 20.79 3.45 1.74
CA ASP A 20 19.93 4.34 0.94
C ASP A 20 19.26 3.64 -0.25
N LYS A 21 19.10 2.32 -0.15
CA LYS A 21 18.49 1.52 -1.21
C LYS A 21 16.98 1.50 -1.05
N PRO A 22 16.21 1.81 -2.12
CA PRO A 22 14.77 1.73 -2.09
C PRO A 22 14.32 0.26 -2.02
N VAL A 23 13.55 -0.06 -0.99
CA VAL A 23 12.84 -1.32 -0.78
C VAL A 23 11.37 -1.09 -1.08
N LYS A 24 10.94 -1.50 -2.27
CA LYS A 24 9.55 -1.43 -2.71
C LYS A 24 8.77 -2.65 -2.22
N LYS A 25 7.70 -2.43 -1.44
CA LYS A 25 6.77 -3.49 -1.02
C LYS A 25 5.36 -3.15 -1.46
N SER A 26 4.79 -4.02 -2.30
CA SER A 26 3.41 -3.91 -2.75
C SER A 26 2.52 -4.91 -2.05
N TYR A 27 1.42 -4.45 -1.50
CA TYR A 27 0.41 -5.23 -0.82
C TYR A 27 -0.91 -5.09 -1.60
N GLY A 28 -1.37 -6.19 -2.18
CA GLY A 28 -2.62 -6.23 -2.95
C GLY A 28 -3.83 -6.58 -2.08
N ASN A 29 -5.01 -6.06 -2.44
CA ASN A 29 -6.32 -6.37 -1.83
C ASN A 29 -6.51 -5.90 -0.38
N VAL A 30 -5.68 -4.98 0.11
CA VAL A 30 -5.56 -4.78 1.56
C VAL A 30 -6.63 -3.84 2.12
N ILE A 31 -7.21 -2.94 1.30
CA ILE A 31 -8.10 -1.90 1.83
C ILE A 31 -9.30 -1.63 0.93
N GLN A 32 -10.48 -2.09 1.35
CA GLN A 32 -11.74 -1.53 0.87
C GLN A 32 -11.97 -0.18 1.57
N GLY A 33 -12.02 0.91 0.80
CA GLY A 33 -12.28 2.25 1.36
C GLY A 33 -11.13 2.78 2.23
N PHE A 34 -9.96 2.97 1.64
CA PHE A 34 -8.83 3.56 2.37
C PHE A 34 -9.09 5.04 2.66
N SER A 35 -8.96 5.42 3.93
CA SER A 35 -8.57 6.79 4.28
C SER A 35 -7.05 6.91 4.18
N THR A 36 -6.56 8.09 3.85
CA THR A 36 -5.12 8.41 3.89
C THR A 36 -4.51 8.06 5.24
N ASP A 37 -5.21 8.32 6.34
CA ASP A 37 -4.75 8.00 7.70
C ASP A 37 -4.49 6.51 7.93
N ALA A 38 -5.36 5.64 7.39
CA ALA A 38 -5.19 4.19 7.51
C ALA A 38 -3.98 3.68 6.71
N VAL A 39 -3.74 4.31 5.56
CA VAL A 39 -2.59 4.02 4.69
C VAL A 39 -1.28 4.44 5.38
N ASP A 40 -1.24 5.65 5.95
CA ASP A 40 -0.07 6.18 6.63
C ASP A 40 0.25 5.37 7.90
N THR A 41 -0.77 5.02 8.69
CA THR A 41 -0.60 4.17 9.89
C THR A 41 -0.02 2.81 9.54
N PHE A 42 -0.52 2.17 8.47
CA PHE A 42 0.00 0.88 8.01
C PHE A 42 1.45 0.99 7.55
N ALA A 43 1.78 2.03 6.77
CA ALA A 43 3.12 2.25 6.27
C ALA A 43 4.13 2.55 7.40
N GLN A 44 3.74 3.33 8.41
CA GLN A 44 4.54 3.59 9.61
C GLN A 44 4.76 2.31 10.43
N GLY A 45 3.73 1.46 10.55
CA GLY A 45 3.85 0.15 11.19
C GLY A 45 4.87 -0.75 10.47
N LEU A 46 4.86 -0.76 9.14
CA LEU A 46 5.85 -1.50 8.34
C LEU A 46 7.27 -0.97 8.50
N ALA A 47 7.45 0.35 8.48
CA ALA A 47 8.73 0.99 8.74
C ALA A 47 9.31 0.54 10.10
N THR A 48 8.47 0.61 11.15
CA THR A 48 8.85 0.18 12.51
C THR A 48 9.21 -1.31 12.58
N LEU A 49 8.43 -2.19 11.95
CA LEU A 49 8.67 -3.64 11.97
C LEU A 49 9.92 -4.06 11.20
N THR A 50 10.24 -3.33 10.13
CA THR A 50 11.37 -3.66 9.25
C THR A 50 12.66 -2.94 9.66
N GLY A 51 12.58 -1.95 10.53
CA GLY A 51 13.70 -1.06 10.87
C GLY A 51 14.11 -0.15 9.71
N LEU A 52 13.22 0.04 8.73
CA LEU A 52 13.44 0.89 7.56
C LEU A 52 12.70 2.22 7.74
N THR A 53 13.15 3.25 7.04
CA THR A 53 12.52 4.57 7.07
C THR A 53 11.48 4.68 5.96
N LEU A 54 10.31 5.24 6.31
CA LEU A 54 9.24 5.47 5.35
C LEU A 54 9.54 6.70 4.50
N ASP A 55 9.65 6.52 3.18
CA ASP A 55 9.88 7.62 2.25
C ASP A 55 8.57 8.06 1.58
N HIS A 56 7.91 7.11 0.91
CA HIS A 56 6.69 7.40 0.14
C HIS A 56 5.68 6.26 0.19
N VAL A 57 4.40 6.62 0.12
CA VAL A 57 3.28 5.69 0.06
C VAL A 57 2.39 6.04 -1.11
N GLU A 58 2.13 5.05 -1.97
CA GLU A 58 1.27 5.17 -3.14
C GLU A 58 0.13 4.16 -3.05
N ALA A 59 -1.12 4.65 -3.02
CA ALA A 59 -2.31 3.80 -3.06
C ALA A 59 -2.95 3.87 -4.45
N THR A 60 -3.01 2.74 -5.15
CA THR A 60 -3.61 2.64 -6.48
C THR A 60 -4.94 1.88 -6.42
N ASN A 61 -6.02 2.54 -6.86
CA ASN A 61 -7.31 1.89 -7.05
C ASN A 61 -7.44 1.34 -8.47
N VAL A 62 -7.64 0.04 -8.57
CA VAL A 62 -8.08 -0.61 -9.81
C VAL A 62 -9.53 -1.01 -9.63
N SER A 63 -10.44 -0.31 -10.32
CA SER A 63 -11.83 -0.75 -10.40
C SER A 63 -11.91 -1.83 -11.47
N THR A 64 -11.99 -3.11 -11.07
CA THR A 64 -12.14 -4.20 -12.02
C THR A 64 -13.63 -4.53 -12.13
N MET A 65 -14.23 -4.29 -13.29
CA MET A 65 -15.53 -4.89 -13.60
C MET A 65 -15.30 -6.38 -13.78
N ALA A 66 -15.76 -7.19 -12.83
CA ALA A 66 -15.94 -8.61 -13.07
C ALA A 66 -17.30 -8.76 -13.75
N GLU A 67 -17.31 -9.03 -15.07
CA GLU A 67 -18.48 -9.66 -15.70
C GLU A 67 -18.59 -11.07 -15.10
N ILE A 68 -19.68 -11.33 -14.38
CA ILE A 68 -20.03 -12.66 -13.87
C ILE A 68 -21.10 -13.22 -14.81
#